data_AF-A0A6D2ICW0-F1
#
_entry.id   AF-A0A6D2ICW0-F1
#
_cell.length_a   1.000
_cell.length_b   1.000
_cell.length_c   1.000
_cell.angle_alpha   90.00
_cell.angle_beta   90.00
_cell.angle_gamma   90.00
#
_symmetry.space_group_name_H-M   'P 1'
#
loop_
_entity.id
_entity.type
_entity.pdbx_description
1 polymer ?
#
loop_
_entity_poly.entity_id
_entity_poly.type
_entity_poly.pdbx_seq_one_letter_code
_entity_poly.pdbx_strand_id
1 'polypeptide(L)'
;MFIAQAFFDLENTNQELKSDLKYLHLDISGNRKAVVIYVPIRLRKAFRKIHSRLVRELEKKFSGKDVMFVATRRIVRPPKKGSTIQRPHNRTLTSVHESMLEDVAYPAEIVGKRTRYHVDALMEPRS
;
A
#
# COMPACT_ATOMS: atom_id res chain seq x y z
N MET A 1 -6.67 8.09 -18.09
CA MET A 1 -6.60 9.53 -18.45
C MET A 1 -6.94 10.46 -17.29
N PHE A 2 -7.95 10.20 -16.44
CA PHE A 2 -8.35 11.08 -15.33
C PHE A 2 -7.35 11.24 -14.16
N ILE A 3 -6.42 10.29 -14.00
CA ILE A 3 -5.56 10.22 -12.82
C ILE A 3 -4.45 11.29 -12.84
N ALA A 4 -3.79 11.48 -13.98
CA ALA A 4 -2.71 12.47 -14.11
C ALA A 4 -3.24 13.91 -13.96
N GLN A 5 -4.44 14.18 -14.47
CA GLN A 5 -5.12 15.46 -14.31
C GLN A 5 -5.41 15.76 -12.83
N ALA A 6 -5.89 14.75 -12.07
CA ALA A 6 -6.18 14.92 -10.65
C ALA A 6 -4.92 15.27 -9.83
N PHE A 7 -3.77 14.66 -10.16
CA PHE A 7 -2.49 15.02 -9.54
C PHE A 7 -2.03 16.42 -9.90
N PHE A 8 -2.13 16.80 -11.18
CA PHE A 8 -1.77 18.15 -11.62
C PHE A 8 -2.60 19.22 -10.91
N ASP A 9 -3.91 19.00 -10.76
CA ASP A 9 -4.78 19.90 -10.01
C ASP A 9 -4.41 19.98 -8.52
N LEU A 10 -4.03 18.84 -7.91
CA LEU A 10 -3.59 18.80 -6.51
C LEU A 10 -2.26 19.51 -6.30
N GLU A 11 -1.30 19.34 -7.20
CA GLU A 11 -0.02 20.05 -7.18
C GLU A 11 -0.19 21.57 -7.27
N ASN A 12 -1.14 22.03 -8.09
CA ASN A 12 -1.42 23.46 -8.25
C ASN A 12 -2.18 24.06 -7.07
N THR A 13 -2.99 23.25 -6.38
CA THR A 13 -3.77 23.73 -5.22
C THR A 13 -2.92 23.72 -3.94
N ASN A 14 -2.03 22.75 -3.78
CA ASN A 14 -1.24 22.52 -2.56
C ASN A 14 0.25 22.38 -2.88
N GLN A 15 0.98 23.51 -2.88
CA GLN A 15 2.41 23.54 -3.17
C GLN A 15 3.25 22.69 -2.21
N GLU A 16 2.80 22.51 -0.96
CA GLU A 16 3.48 21.70 0.05
C GLU A 16 3.50 20.20 -0.27
N LEU A 17 2.51 19.69 -1.02
CA LEU A 17 2.40 18.26 -1.34
C LEU A 17 3.14 17.88 -2.63
N LYS A 18 3.62 18.88 -3.38
CA LYS A 18 4.21 18.70 -4.72
C LYS A 18 5.41 17.75 -4.72
N SER A 19 6.27 17.80 -3.70
CA SER A 19 7.42 16.90 -3.60
C SER A 19 7.03 15.44 -3.37
N ASP A 20 5.91 15.19 -2.70
CA ASP A 20 5.44 13.86 -2.35
C ASP A 20 4.69 13.21 -3.53
N LEU A 21 3.87 13.99 -4.24
CA LEU A 21 3.02 13.50 -5.34
C LEU A 21 3.82 12.93 -6.52
N LYS A 22 5.04 13.43 -6.77
CA LYS A 22 5.92 13.01 -7.87
C LYS A 22 6.21 11.50 -7.92
N TYR A 23 6.10 10.80 -6.80
CA TYR A 23 6.49 9.39 -6.67
C TYR A 23 5.31 8.40 -6.63
N LEU A 24 4.09 8.86 -6.87
CA LEU A 24 2.88 8.05 -6.72
C LEU A 24 2.49 7.36 -8.03
N HIS A 25 2.18 6.06 -7.94
CA HIS A 25 1.55 5.30 -9.01
C HIS A 25 0.18 4.80 -8.56
N LEU A 26 -0.82 4.93 -9.43
CA LEU A 26 -2.23 4.73 -9.10
C LEU A 26 -2.84 3.61 -9.93
N ASP A 27 -3.44 2.63 -9.24
CA ASP A 27 -4.21 1.56 -9.87
C ASP A 27 -5.65 1.54 -9.32
N ILE A 28 -6.63 1.32 -10.21
CA ILE A 28 -8.05 1.30 -9.88
C ILE A 28 -8.58 -0.09 -10.19
N SER A 29 -8.88 -0.88 -9.15
CA SER A 29 -9.39 -2.25 -9.31
C SER A 29 -10.85 -2.39 -8.85
N GLY A 30 -11.62 -3.20 -9.57
CA GLY A 30 -12.90 -3.76 -9.10
C GLY A 30 -14.19 -2.98 -9.42
N ASN A 31 -15.31 -3.60 -9.05
CA ASN A 31 -16.69 -3.12 -9.26
C ASN A 31 -17.10 -2.04 -8.22
N ARG A 32 -16.51 -2.12 -7.01
CA ARG A 32 -16.33 -0.97 -6.10
C ARG A 32 -14.91 -0.45 -6.31
N LYS A 33 -14.79 0.71 -6.95
CA LYS A 33 -13.51 1.23 -7.43
C LYS A 33 -12.75 1.87 -6.28
N ALA A 34 -11.84 1.12 -5.65
CA ALA A 34 -10.87 1.68 -4.71
C ALA A 34 -9.64 2.20 -5.46
N VAL A 35 -9.00 3.22 -4.89
CA VAL A 35 -7.84 3.90 -5.45
C VAL A 35 -6.61 3.46 -4.66
N VAL A 36 -5.76 2.62 -5.25
CA VAL A 36 -4.55 2.12 -4.59
C VAL A 36 -3.35 2.92 -5.05
N ILE A 37 -2.69 3.57 -4.09
CA ILE A 37 -1.49 4.37 -4.29
C ILE A 37 -0.26 3.59 -3.87
N TYR A 38 0.59 3.30 -4.84
CA TYR A 38 1.87 2.66 -4.61
C TYR A 38 2.93 3.69 -4.24
N VAL A 39 3.50 3.55 -3.04
CA VAL A 39 4.52 4.45 -2.49
C VAL A 39 5.86 3.72 -2.39
N PRO A 40 6.98 4.28 -2.85
CA PRO A 40 8.30 3.70 -2.58
C PRO A 40 8.53 3.50 -1.08
N ILE A 41 9.03 2.33 -0.65
CA ILE A 41 9.22 2.01 0.78
C ILE A 41 10.04 3.05 1.56
N ARG A 42 10.97 3.74 0.88
CA ARG A 42 11.79 4.83 1.44
C ARG A 42 10.95 6.01 1.92
N LEU A 43 9.82 6.28 1.24
CA LEU A 43 8.94 7.41 1.52
C LEU A 43 7.77 7.04 2.45
N ARG A 44 7.60 5.75 2.80
CA ARG A 44 6.48 5.28 3.64
C ARG A 44 6.30 6.09 4.93
N LYS A 45 7.39 6.43 5.62
CA LYS A 45 7.32 7.21 6.88
C LYS A 45 6.82 8.64 6.65
N ALA A 46 7.22 9.28 5.56
CA ALA A 46 6.76 10.63 5.21
C ALA A 46 5.26 10.60 4.88
N PHE A 47 4.85 9.65 4.03
CA PHE A 47 3.44 9.47 3.67
C PHE A 47 2.54 9.14 4.85
N ARG A 48 3.01 8.37 5.84
CA ARG A 48 2.25 8.13 7.08
C ARG A 48 1.97 9.43 7.86
N LYS A 49 2.91 10.39 7.88
CA LYS A 49 2.70 11.69 8.56
C LYS A 49 1.62 12.54 7.90
N ILE A 50 1.56 12.54 6.57
CA ILE A 50 0.61 13.34 5.79
C ILE A 50 -0.68 12.59 5.41
N HIS A 51 -0.78 11.31 5.81
CA HIS A 51 -1.81 10.38 5.34
C HIS A 51 -3.24 10.91 5.47
N SER A 52 -3.64 11.38 6.66
CA SER A 52 -5.01 11.83 6.92
C SER A 52 -5.42 13.02 6.04
N ARG A 53 -4.50 13.95 5.79
CA ARG A 53 -4.73 15.10 4.90
C ARG A 53 -4.82 14.64 3.45
N LEU A 54 -3.88 13.81 3.01
CA LEU A 54 -3.79 13.37 1.62
C LEU A 54 -4.95 12.45 1.22
N VAL A 55 -5.37 11.51 2.08
CA VAL A 55 -6.57 10.68 1.87
C VAL A 55 -7.79 11.56 1.66
N ARG A 56 -8.03 12.53 2.55
CA ARG A 56 -9.20 13.42 2.48
C ARG A 56 -9.26 14.22 1.18
N GLU A 57 -8.13 14.69 0.69
CA GLU A 57 -8.07 15.45 -0.56
C GLU A 57 -8.31 14.57 -1.78
N LEU A 58 -7.73 13.37 -1.79
CA LEU A 58 -7.91 12.42 -2.88
C LEU A 58 -9.33 11.86 -2.89
N GLU A 59 -9.92 11.52 -1.75
CA GLU A 59 -11.32 11.09 -1.67
C GLU A 59 -12.27 12.15 -2.21
N LYS A 60 -12.05 13.44 -1.88
CA LYS A 60 -12.84 14.55 -2.45
C LYS A 60 -12.71 14.61 -3.98
N LYS A 61 -11.49 14.49 -4.51
CA LYS A 61 -11.23 14.53 -5.96
C LYS A 61 -11.75 13.29 -6.70
N PHE A 62 -11.75 12.13 -6.06
CA PHE A 62 -12.21 10.87 -6.63
C PHE A 62 -13.68 10.52 -6.27
N SER A 63 -14.48 11.52 -5.90
CA SER A 63 -15.92 11.39 -5.66
C SER A 63 -16.26 10.38 -4.55
N GLY A 64 -15.49 10.39 -3.46
CA GLY A 64 -15.72 9.56 -2.28
C GLY A 64 -15.31 8.10 -2.44
N LYS A 65 -14.49 7.76 -3.43
CA LYS A 65 -13.88 6.43 -3.54
C LYS A 65 -12.82 6.24 -2.46
N ASP A 66 -12.77 5.05 -1.87
CA ASP A 66 -11.78 4.69 -0.87
C ASP A 66 -10.35 4.81 -1.45
N VAL A 67 -9.48 5.52 -0.73
CA VAL A 67 -8.08 5.72 -1.11
C VAL A 67 -7.17 5.02 -0.11
N MET A 68 -6.28 4.15 -0.60
CA MET A 68 -5.34 3.40 0.25
C MET A 68 -3.92 3.55 -0.25
N PHE A 69 -2.97 3.63 0.69
CA PHE A 69 -1.54 3.70 0.40
C PHE A 69 -0.88 2.36 0.69
N VAL A 70 -0.15 1.82 -0.29
CA VAL A 70 0.60 0.57 -0.15
C VAL A 70 2.06 0.83 -0.50
N ALA A 71 2.98 0.48 0.40
CA ALA A 71 4.38 0.60 0.07
C ALA A 71 4.84 -0.50 -0.90
N THR A 72 5.54 -0.12 -1.97
CA THR A 72 6.10 -1.04 -2.94
C THR A 72 7.25 -1.83 -2.32
N ARG A 73 7.04 -3.13 -2.18
CA ARG A 73 8.01 -4.07 -1.61
C ARG A 73 8.37 -5.12 -2.64
N ARG A 74 9.67 -5.44 -2.75
CA ARG A 74 10.16 -6.48 -3.65
C ARG A 74 10.29 -7.80 -2.90
N ILE A 75 9.55 -8.81 -3.35
CA ILE A 75 9.71 -10.19 -2.90
C ILE A 75 10.89 -10.80 -3.64
N VAL A 76 11.79 -11.45 -2.90
CA VAL A 76 12.94 -12.19 -3.45
C VAL A 76 12.67 -13.67 -3.24
N ARG A 77 12.92 -14.50 -4.26
CA ARG A 77 12.76 -15.95 -4.12
C ARG A 77 13.77 -16.52 -3.12
N PRO A 78 13.44 -17.61 -2.41
CA PRO A 78 14.41 -18.30 -1.56
C PRO A 78 15.66 -18.65 -2.38
N PRO A 79 16.87 -18.55 -1.79
CA PRO A 79 18.09 -18.94 -2.47
C PRO A 79 18.06 -20.44 -2.79
N LYS A 80 18.66 -20.82 -3.92
CA LYS A 80 18.84 -22.24 -4.26
C LYS A 80 19.81 -22.90 -3.27
N LYS A 81 19.66 -24.21 -3.07
CA LYS A 81 20.56 -25.00 -2.21
C LYS A 81 22.01 -24.81 -2.69
N GLY A 82 22.92 -24.47 -1.78
CA GLY A 82 24.34 -24.18 -2.08
C GLY A 82 24.65 -22.74 -2.47
N SER A 83 23.68 -21.82 -2.46
CA SER A 83 23.95 -20.40 -2.68
C SER A 83 24.50 -19.72 -1.42
N THR A 84 25.57 -18.95 -1.57
CA THR A 84 26.14 -18.08 -0.52
C THR A 84 25.28 -16.84 -0.24
N ILE A 85 24.34 -16.50 -1.13
CA ILE A 85 23.52 -15.29 -1.01
C ILE A 85 22.36 -15.55 -0.05
N GLN A 86 22.41 -14.93 1.12
CA GLN A 86 21.31 -15.00 2.09
C GLN A 86 20.19 -14.02 1.69
N ARG A 87 18.95 -14.53 1.65
CA ARG A 87 17.77 -13.67 1.46
C ARG A 87 17.48 -12.91 2.76
N PRO A 88 17.38 -11.57 2.74
CA PRO A 88 16.98 -10.82 3.92
C PRO A 88 15.49 -11.07 4.25
N HIS A 89 15.16 -11.12 5.55
CA HIS A 89 13.82 -11.48 6.03
C HIS A 89 12.72 -10.54 5.48
N ASN A 90 13.01 -9.24 5.38
CA ASN A 90 12.09 -8.21 4.86
C ASN A 90 11.73 -8.36 3.37
N ARG A 91 12.35 -9.30 2.64
CA ARG A 91 12.03 -9.64 1.24
C ARG A 91 11.41 -11.02 1.09
N THR A 92 10.97 -11.64 2.18
CA THR A 92 10.20 -12.89 2.16
C THR A 92 8.75 -12.63 1.78
N LEU A 93 8.06 -13.61 1.18
CA LEU A 93 6.65 -13.50 0.80
C LEU A 93 5.77 -13.16 2.01
N THR A 94 5.98 -13.87 3.12
CA THR A 94 5.22 -13.72 4.37
C THR A 94 5.44 -12.35 5.00
N SER A 95 6.70 -11.93 5.20
CA SER A 95 7.00 -10.61 5.80
C SER A 95 6.46 -9.45 4.95
N VAL A 96 6.52 -9.57 3.62
CA VAL A 96 5.98 -8.55 2.71
C VAL A 96 4.46 -8.47 2.81
N HIS A 97 3.75 -9.60 2.83
CA HIS A 97 2.29 -9.60 2.99
C HIS A 97 1.84 -9.09 4.36
N GLU A 98 2.56 -9.43 5.43
CA GLU A 98 2.28 -8.88 6.76
C GLU A 98 2.45 -7.36 6.79
N SER A 99 3.53 -6.86 6.20
CA SER A 99 3.80 -5.43 6.10
C SER A 99 2.81 -4.70 5.18
N MET A 100 2.25 -5.39 4.18
CA MET A 100 1.21 -4.85 3.31
C MET A 100 -0.12 -4.74 4.06
N LEU A 101 -0.45 -5.72 4.92
CA LEU A 101 -1.63 -5.65 5.79
C LEU A 101 -1.58 -4.43 6.71
N GLU A 102 -0.40 -4.14 7.29
CA GLU A 102 -0.19 -2.95 8.13
C GLU A 102 -0.37 -1.63 7.38
N ASP A 103 -0.01 -1.59 6.10
CA ASP A 103 -0.18 -0.37 5.30
C ASP A 103 -1.66 -0.15 4.97
N VAL A 104 -2.39 -1.22 4.66
CA VAL A 104 -3.84 -1.18 4.39
C VAL A 104 -4.64 -0.81 5.64
N ALA A 105 -4.23 -1.29 6.82
CA ALA A 105 -4.92 -1.02 8.07
C ALA A 105 -4.65 0.39 8.63
N TYR A 106 -3.62 1.09 8.15
CA TYR A 106 -3.26 2.41 8.66
C TYR A 106 -4.42 3.42 8.47
N PRO A 107 -4.81 4.21 9.50
CA PRO A 107 -4.10 4.49 10.75
C PRO A 107 -4.35 3.52 11.91
N ALA A 108 -5.20 2.51 11.74
CA ALA A 108 -5.47 1.51 12.77
C ALA A 108 -4.29 0.53 12.92
N GLU A 109 -4.18 -0.04 14.12
CA GLU A 109 -3.16 -1.04 14.45
C GLU A 109 -3.78 -2.43 14.53
N ILE A 110 -3.09 -3.42 13.97
CA ILE A 110 -3.54 -4.81 13.99
C ILE A 110 -3.15 -5.43 15.33
N VAL A 111 -4.12 -5.55 16.24
CA VAL A 111 -3.92 -6.09 17.59
C VAL A 111 -3.79 -7.61 17.65
N GLY A 112 -4.17 -8.32 16.58
CA GLY A 112 -4.05 -9.77 16.53
C GLY A 112 -4.35 -10.34 15.15
N LYS A 113 -3.72 -11.48 14.84
CA LYS A 113 -3.94 -12.24 13.60
C LYS A 113 -4.26 -13.68 13.98
N ARG A 114 -5.34 -14.23 13.43
CA ARG A 114 -5.75 -15.63 13.65
C ARG A 114 -5.95 -16.30 12.30
N THR A 115 -5.19 -17.36 12.06
CA THR A 115 -5.36 -18.22 10.90
C THR A 115 -6.19 -19.43 11.31
N ARG A 116 -7.28 -19.68 10.59
CA ARG A 116 -8.07 -20.92 10.74
C ARG A 116 -7.76 -21.84 9.56
N TYR A 117 -7.67 -23.12 9.86
CA TYR A 117 -7.52 -24.17 8.86
C TYR A 117 -8.85 -24.91 8.79
N HIS A 118 -9.49 -24.91 7.63
CA HIS A 118 -10.62 -25.79 7.38
C HIS A 118 -10.14 -27.24 7.17
N VAL A 119 -11.03 -28.20 7.42
CA VAL A 119 -10.76 -29.64 7.25
C VAL A 119 -10.34 -29.96 5.80
N ASP A 120 -10.76 -29.13 4.84
CA ASP A 120 -10.39 -29.21 3.43
C ASP A 120 -9.05 -28.53 3.09
N ALA A 121 -8.24 -28.18 4.10
CA ALA A 121 -6.93 -27.52 3.99
C ALA A 121 -6.92 -26.12 3.32
N LEU A 122 -8.09 -25.52 3.08
CA LEU A 122 -8.19 -24.13 2.62
C LEU A 122 -8.03 -23.16 3.79
N MET A 123 -7.15 -22.18 3.60
CA MET A 123 -6.81 -21.15 4.58
C MET A 123 -7.54 -19.85 4.25
N GLU A 124 -8.52 -19.45 5.07
CA GLU A 124 -9.22 -18.17 4.93
C GLU A 124 -8.84 -17.18 6.05
N PRO A 125 -8.45 -15.93 5.72
CA PRO A 125 -8.32 -14.85 6.69
C PRO A 125 -9.70 -14.30 7.09
N ARG A 126 -9.98 -14.14 8.39
CA ARG A 126 -11.24 -13.55 8.89
C ARG A 126 -11.20 -12.02 8.80
N SER A 127 -12.30 -11.42 8.34
CA SER A 127 -12.59 -9.98 8.38
C SER A 127 -12.69 -9.42 9.79
#